data_AF-A0A8S9ZSL7-F1
#
_entry.id   AF-A0A8S9ZSL7-F1
#
_cell.length_a   1.000
_cell.length_b   1.000
_cell.length_c   1.000
_cell.angle_alpha   90.00
_cell.angle_beta   90.00
_cell.angle_gamma   90.00
#
_symmetry.space_group_name_H-M   'P 1'
#
loop_
_entity.id
_entity.type
_entity.pdbx_description
1 polymer ?
#
loop_
_entity_poly.entity_id
_entity_poly.type
_entity_poly.pdbx_seq_one_letter_code
_entity_poly.pdbx_strand_id
1 'polypeptide(L)'
;MAENKINKTTQSLTHRNTINYRERCRMHDLNAALDDLRASIPYAHGGNIRKLSKIATLLLAKNHIIMQTNAIMELNDKLVECQKRLKELEEGNQIKKE
;
A
#
# COMPACT_ATOMS: atom_id res chain seq x y z
N MET A 1 53.36 -17.46 -10.83
CA MET A 1 52.43 -17.41 -9.67
C MET A 1 51.71 -16.06 -9.52
N ALA A 2 52.33 -14.92 -9.82
CA ALA A 2 51.72 -13.59 -9.68
C ALA A 2 50.50 -13.35 -10.61
N GLU A 3 50.57 -13.71 -11.89
CA GLU A 3 49.47 -13.55 -12.86
C GLU A 3 48.19 -14.31 -12.45
N ASN A 4 48.35 -15.52 -11.91
CA ASN A 4 47.22 -16.34 -11.48
C ASN A 4 46.52 -15.76 -10.22
N LYS A 5 47.27 -14.99 -9.41
CA LYS A 5 46.73 -14.25 -8.26
C LYS A 5 45.97 -13.00 -8.71
N ILE A 6 46.50 -12.27 -9.70
CA ILE A 6 45.84 -11.10 -10.32
C ILE A 6 44.52 -11.52 -10.97
N ASN A 7 44.50 -12.62 -11.72
CA ASN A 7 43.28 -13.12 -12.35
C ASN A 7 42.21 -13.54 -11.33
N LYS A 8 42.60 -14.17 -10.21
CA LYS A 8 41.68 -14.48 -9.10
C LYS A 8 41.13 -13.22 -8.42
N THR A 9 41.95 -12.19 -8.23
CA THR A 9 41.50 -10.92 -7.65
C THR A 9 40.55 -10.18 -8.58
N THR A 10 40.83 -10.13 -9.88
CA THR A 10 39.94 -9.52 -10.88
C THR A 10 38.60 -10.26 -10.97
N GLN A 11 38.59 -11.60 -10.98
CA GLN A 11 37.37 -12.40 -10.96
C GLN A 11 36.54 -12.19 -9.66
N SER A 12 37.20 -12.03 -8.52
CA SER A 12 36.52 -11.70 -7.26
C SER A 12 35.90 -10.30 -7.29
N LEU A 13 36.59 -9.32 -7.87
CA LEU A 13 36.10 -7.95 -8.04
C LEU A 13 34.92 -7.88 -9.02
N THR A 14 34.97 -8.61 -10.14
CA THR A 14 33.86 -8.67 -11.09
C THR A 14 32.64 -9.33 -10.45
N HIS A 15 32.82 -10.42 -9.70
CA HIS A 15 31.75 -11.08 -8.96
C HIS A 15 31.08 -10.13 -7.94
N ARG A 16 31.87 -9.41 -7.15
CA ARG A 16 31.38 -8.40 -6.20
C ARG A 16 30.60 -7.29 -6.91
N ASN A 17 31.09 -6.80 -8.04
CA ASN A 17 30.42 -5.76 -8.82
C ASN A 17 29.08 -6.23 -9.40
N THR A 18 29.01 -7.47 -9.89
CA THR A 18 27.77 -8.09 -10.37
C THR A 18 26.73 -8.21 -9.26
N ILE A 19 27.14 -8.64 -8.06
CA ILE A 19 26.25 -8.70 -6.89
C ILE A 19 25.75 -7.31 -6.51
N ASN A 20 26.65 -6.32 -6.42
CA ASN A 20 26.29 -4.95 -6.07
C ASN A 20 25.32 -4.33 -7.10
N TYR A 21 25.53 -4.59 -8.38
CA TYR A 21 24.62 -4.16 -9.44
C TYR A 21 23.24 -4.78 -9.26
N ARG A 22 23.18 -6.09 -9.04
CA ARG A 22 21.91 -6.80 -8.86
C ARG A 22 21.14 -6.31 -7.63
N GLU A 23 21.81 -6.04 -6.52
CA GLU A 23 21.16 -5.51 -5.32
C GLU A 23 20.67 -4.07 -5.51
N ARG A 24 21.39 -3.25 -6.29
CA ARG A 24 20.88 -1.92 -6.68
C ARG A 24 19.60 -2.03 -7.49
N CYS A 25 19.56 -2.91 -8.51
CA CYS A 25 18.34 -3.13 -9.29
C CYS A 25 17.19 -3.59 -8.39
N ARG A 26 17.41 -4.58 -7.52
CA ARG A 26 16.41 -5.05 -6.55
C ARG A 26 15.88 -3.92 -5.66
N MET A 27 16.77 -3.04 -5.19
CA MET A 27 16.38 -1.88 -4.39
C MET A 27 15.63 -0.81 -5.19
N HIS A 28 15.91 -0.65 -6.49
CA HIS A 28 15.13 0.23 -7.37
C HIS A 28 13.71 -0.29 -7.54
N ASP A 29 13.53 -1.58 -7.82
CA ASP A 29 12.21 -2.20 -7.96
C ASP A 29 11.39 -2.05 -6.66
N LEU A 30 12.04 -2.31 -5.51
CA LEU A 30 11.42 -2.13 -4.20
C LEU A 30 11.01 -0.67 -3.94
N ASN A 31 11.86 0.29 -4.32
CA ASN A 31 11.56 1.70 -4.12
C ASN A 31 10.42 2.17 -5.05
N ALA A 32 10.35 1.64 -6.28
CA ALA A 32 9.27 1.91 -7.21
C ALA A 32 7.93 1.41 -6.64
N ALA A 33 7.86 0.16 -6.18
CA ALA A 33 6.67 -0.38 -5.52
C ALA A 33 6.27 0.42 -4.27
N LEU A 34 7.24 0.95 -3.52
CA LEU A 34 6.96 1.80 -2.36
C LEU A 34 6.43 3.18 -2.77
N ASP A 35 6.83 3.71 -3.92
CA ASP A 35 6.28 4.95 -4.47
C ASP A 35 4.85 4.75 -4.99
N ASP A 36 4.55 3.60 -5.60
CA ASP A 36 3.18 3.21 -5.93
C ASP A 36 2.32 3.07 -4.66
N LEU A 37 2.87 2.49 -3.59
CA LEU A 37 2.19 2.46 -2.30
C LEU A 37 1.92 3.87 -1.78
N ARG A 38 2.86 4.81 -1.92
CA ARG A 38 2.62 6.22 -1.55
C ARG A 38 1.39 6.74 -2.30
N ALA A 39 1.31 6.51 -3.63
CA ALA A 39 0.20 6.93 -4.50
C ALA A 39 -1.20 6.57 -3.97
N SER A 40 -1.31 5.43 -3.29
CA SER A 40 -2.56 4.93 -2.70
C SER A 40 -2.92 5.50 -1.32
N ILE A 41 -2.01 6.23 -0.67
CA ILE A 41 -2.21 6.76 0.68
C ILE A 41 -2.85 8.16 0.59
N PRO A 42 -4.00 8.40 1.24
CA PRO A 42 -4.60 9.72 1.31
C PRO A 42 -3.64 10.74 1.93
N TYR A 43 -3.63 11.97 1.41
CA TYR A 43 -2.83 13.09 1.91
C TYR A 43 -1.29 12.92 1.78
N ALA A 44 -0.82 11.83 1.16
CA ALA A 44 0.60 11.62 0.87
C ALA A 44 1.09 12.42 -0.36
N HIS A 45 0.19 13.13 -1.06
CA HIS A 45 0.47 13.88 -2.28
C HIS A 45 -0.08 15.29 -2.23
N GLY A 46 0.71 16.24 -2.75
CA GLY A 46 0.33 17.64 -2.92
C GLY A 46 1.56 18.46 -3.34
N GLY A 47 1.37 19.52 -4.12
CA GLY A 47 2.46 20.30 -4.73
C GLY A 47 3.49 20.86 -3.74
N ASN A 48 3.14 20.95 -2.45
CA ASN A 48 4.00 21.45 -1.37
C ASN A 48 4.34 20.39 -0.30
N ILE A 49 3.90 19.14 -0.47
CA ILE A 49 4.08 18.09 0.54
C ILE A 49 5.37 17.32 0.24
N ARG A 50 6.28 17.29 1.23
CA ARG A 50 7.54 16.55 1.14
C ARG A 50 7.27 15.03 1.04
N LYS A 51 8.04 14.33 0.19
CA LYS A 51 8.01 12.87 0.07
C LYS A 51 8.17 12.20 1.44
N LEU A 52 7.21 11.34 1.78
CA LEU A 52 7.21 10.56 3.02
C LEU A 52 8.41 9.61 3.08
N SER A 53 8.97 9.42 4.29
CA SER A 53 10.00 8.41 4.54
C SER A 53 9.44 6.99 4.36
N LYS A 54 10.32 5.99 4.21
CA LYS A 54 9.89 4.58 4.07
C LYS A 54 9.03 4.12 5.25
N ILE A 55 9.45 4.46 6.46
CA ILE A 55 8.74 4.11 7.70
C ILE A 55 7.39 4.82 7.77
N ALA A 56 7.36 6.13 7.47
CA ALA A 56 6.12 6.89 7.50
C ALA A 56 5.10 6.37 6.46
N THR A 57 5.56 6.02 5.25
CA THR A 57 4.71 5.40 4.22
C THR A 57 4.09 4.09 4.73
N LEU A 58 4.88 3.19 5.31
CA LEU A 58 4.37 1.91 5.82
C LEU A 58 3.38 2.10 6.98
N LEU A 59 3.66 3.04 7.88
CA LEU A 59 2.76 3.35 8.99
C LEU A 59 1.42 3.90 8.51
N LEU A 60 1.44 4.86 7.59
CA LEU A 60 0.23 5.44 7.03
C LEU A 60 -0.55 4.43 6.19
N ALA A 61 0.12 3.60 5.39
CA ALA A 61 -0.54 2.52 4.64
C ALA A 61 -1.29 1.56 5.57
N LYS A 62 -0.65 1.10 6.65
CA LYS A 62 -1.28 0.23 7.64
C LYS A 62 -2.52 0.88 8.27
N ASN A 63 -2.38 2.14 8.68
CA ASN A 63 -3.49 2.87 9.31
C ASN A 63 -4.63 3.14 8.33
N HIS A 64 -4.30 3.41 7.06
CA HIS A 64 -5.29 3.59 6.01
C HIS A 64 -6.13 2.33 5.78
N ILE A 65 -5.51 1.15 5.74
CA ILE A 65 -6.23 -0.13 5.65
C ILE A 65 -7.21 -0.30 6.82
N ILE A 66 -6.75 -0.06 8.06
CA ILE A 66 -7.61 -0.17 9.25
C ILE A 66 -8.79 0.79 9.17
N MET A 67 -8.55 2.04 8.78
CA MET A 67 -9.59 3.05 8.63
C MET A 67 -10.62 2.65 7.56
N GLN A 68 -10.17 2.16 6.41
CA GLN A 68 -11.06 1.70 5.33
C GLN A 68 -11.92 0.52 5.79
N THR A 69 -11.34 -0.46 6.49
CA THR A 69 -12.09 -1.60 7.06
C THR A 69 -13.19 -1.12 8.00
N ASN A 70 -12.87 -0.22 8.93
CA ASN A 70 -13.85 0.32 9.87
C ASN A 70 -14.96 1.10 9.16
N ALA A 71 -14.61 1.91 8.16
CA ALA A 71 -15.59 2.67 7.37
C ALA A 71 -16.55 1.73 6.60
N ILE A 72 -16.04 0.63 6.04
CA ILE A 72 -16.89 -0.38 5.37
C ILE A 72 -17.86 -1.02 6.36
N MET A 73 -17.42 -1.35 7.57
CA MET A 73 -18.30 -1.91 8.61
C MET A 73 -19.41 -0.93 8.98
N GLU A 74 -19.06 0.33 9.25
CA GLU A 74 -20.04 1.37 9.59
C GLU A 74 -21.06 1.62 8.46
N LEU A 75 -20.61 1.61 7.21
CA LEU A 75 -21.49 1.77 6.05
C LEU A 75 -22.44 0.57 5.88
N ASN A 76 -21.98 -0.65 6.16
CA ASN A 76 -22.83 -1.83 6.14
C ASN A 76 -23.89 -1.78 7.24
N ASP A 77 -23.53 -1.36 8.46
CA ASP A 77 -24.49 -1.21 9.56
C ASP A 77 -25.57 -0.19 9.20
N LYS A 78 -25.17 0.96 8.65
CA LYS A 78 -26.09 1.99 8.14
C LYS A 78 -26.98 1.48 7.01
N LEU A 79 -26.44 0.66 6.11
CA LEU A 79 -27.22 0.07 5.02
C LEU A 79 -28.30 -0.87 5.57
N VAL A 80 -27.96 -1.73 6.52
CA VAL A 80 -28.91 -2.64 7.17
C VAL A 80 -29.99 -1.86 7.91
N GLU A 81 -29.62 -0.80 8.63
CA GLU A 81 -30.58 0.08 9.31
C GLU A 81 -31.54 0.73 8.30
N CYS A 82 -31.02 1.28 7.20
CA CYS A 82 -31.84 1.87 6.14
C CYS A 82 -32.78 0.84 5.50
N GLN A 83 -32.31 -0.38 5.24
CA GLN A 83 -33.13 -1.47 4.72
C GLN A 83 -34.27 -1.84 5.68
N LYS A 84 -33.99 -1.90 6.98
CA LYS A 84 -35.00 -2.18 8.00
C LYS A 84 -36.08 -1.07 8.01
N ARG A 85 -35.66 0.20 8.01
CA ARG A 85 -36.56 1.35 7.99
C ARG A 85 -37.42 1.38 6.72
N LEU A 86 -36.86 1.00 5.58
CA LEU A 86 -37.60 0.91 4.32
C LEU A 86 -38.70 -0.15 4.43
N LYS A 87 -38.38 -1.34 4.97
CA LYS A 87 -39.35 -2.43 5.16
C LYS A 87 -40.50 -2.03 6.10
N GLU A 88 -40.19 -1.37 7.22
CA GLU A 88 -41.20 -0.88 8.16
C GLU A 88 -42.17 0.12 7.49
N LEU A 89 -41.69 0.98 6.59
CA LEU A 89 -42.53 1.90 5.82
C LEU A 89 -43.40 1.20 4.77
N GLU A 90 -42.89 0.15 4.14
CA GLU A 90 -43.65 -0.68 3.18
C GLU A 90 -44.80 -1.42 3.88
N GLU A 91 -44.53 -2.03 5.04
CA GLU A 91 -45.53 -2.71 5.87
C GLU A 91 -46.59 -1.73 6.41
N GLY A 92 -46.17 -0.56 6.90
CA GLY A 92 -47.08 0.47 7.42
C GLY A 92 -48.02 1.08 6.37
N ASN A 93 -47.63 1.08 5.09
CA ASN A 93 -48.48 1.54 3.98
C ASN A 93 -49.52 0.51 3.55
N GLN A 94 -49.30 -0.79 3.81
CA GLN A 94 -50.28 -1.84 3.52
C GLN A 94 -51.45 -1.79 4.52
N ILE A 95 -51.18 -1.51 5.80
CA ILE A 95 -52.21 -1.41 6.86
C ILE A 95 -53.15 -0.21 6.65
N LYS A 96 -52.68 0.89 6.03
CA LYS A 96 -53.50 2.09 5.78
C LYS A 96 -54.39 2.01 4.53
N LYS A 97 -54.29 0.93 3.75
CA LYS A 97 -55.08 0.72 2.51
C LYS A 97 -56.31 -0.19 2.71
N GLU A 98 -56.51 -0.72 3.91
CA GLU A 98 -57.70 -1.47 4.34
C GLU A 98 -58.58 -0.59 5.25
#